data_AF-A0A238BLS5-F1
#
_entry.id   AF-A0A238BLS5-F1
#
_cell.length_a   1.000
_cell.length_b   1.000
_cell.length_c   1.000
_cell.angle_alpha   90.00
_cell.angle_beta   90.00
_cell.angle_gamma   90.00
#
_symmetry.space_group_name_H-M   'P 1'
#
loop_
_entity.id
_entity.type
_entity.pdbx_description
1 polymer ?
#
loop_
_entity_poly.entity_id
_entity_poly.type
_entity_poly.pdbx_seq_one_letter_code
_entity_poly.pdbx_strand_id
1 'polypeptide(L)'
;MVLEYLDSSRAGSSNRSTCNVDEYIRDMKISPDGQRIAIAFSANPTIIALFVIETMPSFFLAPCGLINGAANFGLATILSFFPKFQYGSLLIIVSLKLQ
;
A
#
# COMPACT_ATOMS: atom_id res chain seq x y z
N MET A 1 11.63 7.08 -3.65
CA MET A 1 10.34 7.74 -3.31
C MET A 1 10.17 7.65 -1.80
N VAL A 2 9.91 8.74 -1.08
CA VAL A 2 9.77 8.68 0.39
C VAL A 2 8.30 8.54 0.74
N LEU A 3 7.91 7.42 1.35
CA LEU A 3 6.57 7.28 1.93
C LEU A 3 6.66 7.59 3.43
N GLU A 4 5.84 8.54 3.85
CA GLU A 4 5.79 8.96 5.24
C GLU A 4 4.54 8.38 5.89
N TYR A 5 4.72 7.58 6.94
CA TYR A 5 3.63 7.04 7.73
C TYR A 5 3.51 7.81 9.06
N LEU A 6 2.29 8.19 9.41
CA LEU A 6 1.98 8.79 10.70
C LEU A 6 1.21 7.77 11.54
N ASP A 7 1.89 7.11 12.47
CA ASP A 7 1.21 6.21 13.42
C ASP A 7 0.43 7.07 14.43
N SER A 8 -0.90 7.08 14.31
CA SER A 8 -1.78 7.87 15.17
C SER A 8 -2.17 7.11 16.44
N SER A 9 -1.22 6.34 16.99
CA SER A 9 -1.42 5.49 18.15
C SER A 9 -0.76 6.08 19.39
N ARG A 10 -1.56 6.90 20.11
CA ARG A 10 -1.39 7.34 21.51
C ARG A 10 -0.30 8.39 21.79
N ALA A 11 -0.65 9.30 22.70
CA ALA A 11 0.09 10.48 23.09
C ALA A 11 1.56 10.22 23.47
N GLY A 12 2.47 11.05 22.94
CA GLY A 12 3.88 11.10 23.34
C GLY A 12 4.83 10.66 22.23
N SER A 13 5.56 11.62 21.64
CA SER A 13 6.60 11.44 20.63
C SER A 13 6.14 10.79 19.32
N SER A 14 5.80 11.63 18.33
CA SER A 14 5.59 11.19 16.95
C SER A 14 6.89 10.64 16.37
N ASN A 15 7.12 9.33 16.52
CA ASN A 15 8.11 8.64 15.72
C ASN A 15 7.61 8.61 14.27
N ARG A 16 8.01 9.62 13.49
CA ARG A 16 7.82 9.67 12.04
C ARG A 16 8.64 8.54 11.44
N SER A 17 8.01 7.39 11.22
CA SER A 17 8.63 6.28 10.51
C SER A 17 8.57 6.61 9.01
N THR A 18 9.67 7.15 8.50
CA THR A 18 9.90 7.24 7.07
C THR A 18 10.33 5.85 6.59
N CYS A 19 9.55 5.22 5.72
CA CYS A 19 10.04 4.04 5.00
C CYS A 19 10.67 4.55 3.70
N ASN A 20 11.98 4.34 3.57
CA ASN A 20 12.66 4.69 2.33
C ASN A 20 12.33 3.61 1.29
N VAL A 21 11.53 3.97 0.30
CA VAL A 21 11.09 3.07 -0.78
C VAL A 21 12.06 3.24 -1.97
N ASP A 22 13.35 3.06 -1.71
CA ASP A 22 14.42 3.15 -2.72
C ASP A 22 14.66 1.80 -3.43
N GLU A 23 13.63 0.98 -3.53
CA GLU A 23 13.77 -0.42 -3.92
C GLU A 23 12.76 -0.88 -4.97
N TYR A 24 13.05 -2.04 -5.58
CA TYR A 24 12.32 -2.63 -6.69
C TYR A 24 10.86 -2.95 -6.36
N ILE A 25 9.96 -2.48 -7.24
CA ILE A 25 8.55 -2.87 -7.25
C ILE A 25 8.47 -4.36 -7.56
N ARG A 26 7.82 -5.12 -6.68
CA ARG A 26 7.63 -6.56 -6.84
C ARG A 26 6.31 -6.89 -7.52
N ASP A 27 5.23 -6.20 -7.13
CA ASP A 27 3.91 -6.34 -7.74
C ASP A 27 3.15 -5.01 -7.67
N MET A 28 2.27 -4.77 -8.64
CA MET A 28 1.40 -3.61 -8.70
C MET A 28 0.03 -4.00 -9.26
N LYS A 29 -1.04 -3.49 -8.65
CA LYS A 29 -2.42 -3.69 -9.12
C LYS A 29 -3.16 -2.38 -9.15
N ILE A 30 -3.87 -2.15 -10.24
CA ILE A 30 -4.77 -1.00 -10.41
C ILE A 30 -6.19 -1.46 -10.09
N SER A 31 -6.96 -0.62 -9.41
CA SER A 31 -8.37 -0.89 -9.14
C SER A 31 -9.19 -0.88 -10.45
N PRO A 32 -10.32 -1.62 -10.53
CA PRO A 32 -11.15 -1.68 -11.73
C PRO A 32 -11.67 -0.34 -12.24
N ASP A 33 -11.83 0.64 -11.36
CA ASP A 33 -12.23 2.02 -11.69
C ASP A 33 -11.07 2.90 -12.19
N GLY A 34 -9.83 2.38 -12.17
CA GLY A 34 -8.63 3.11 -12.57
C GLY A 34 -8.20 4.20 -11.60
N GLN A 35 -8.84 4.33 -10.43
CA GLN A 35 -8.60 5.45 -9.51
C GLN A 35 -7.55 5.17 -8.45
N ARG A 36 -7.17 3.90 -8.25
CA ARG A 36 -6.22 3.50 -7.20
C ARG A 36 -5.20 2.52 -7.71
N ILE A 37 -4.02 2.55 -7.11
CA ILE A 37 -2.97 1.57 -7.33
C ILE A 37 -2.37 1.11 -6.01
N ALA A 38 -2.27 -0.21 -5.83
CA ALA A 38 -1.58 -0.85 -4.72
C ALA A 38 -0.23 -1.38 -5.20
N ILE A 39 0.84 -1.12 -4.45
CA ILE A 39 2.22 -1.47 -4.80
C ILE A 39 2.85 -2.27 -3.66
N ALA A 40 3.44 -3.41 -3.98
CA ALA A 40 4.28 -4.20 -3.09
C ALA A 40 5.77 -4.02 -3.44
N PHE A 41 6.62 -3.92 -2.43
CA PHE A 41 8.05 -3.72 -2.59
C PHE A 41 8.85 -4.96 -2.23
N SER A 42 9.99 -5.15 -2.88
CA SER A 42 10.88 -6.29 -2.62
C SER A 42 11.60 -6.16 -1.26
N ALA A 43 12.03 -4.94 -0.90
CA ALA A 43 12.66 -4.58 0.38
C ALA A 43 11.84 -4.98 1.59
N ASN A 44 10.56 -4.64 1.49
CA ASN A 44 9.66 -4.58 2.60
C ASN A 44 8.34 -5.21 2.15
N PRO A 45 8.34 -6.53 1.95
CA PRO A 45 7.20 -7.26 1.41
C PRO A 45 6.03 -7.34 2.40
N THR A 46 6.18 -6.81 3.61
CA THR A 46 5.11 -6.68 4.61
C THR A 46 4.34 -5.36 4.46
N ILE A 47 4.86 -4.41 3.67
CA ILE A 47 4.25 -3.11 3.42
C ILE A 47 3.67 -3.06 2.01
N ILE A 48 2.41 -2.64 1.93
CA ILE A 48 1.75 -2.26 0.68
C ILE A 48 1.47 -0.76 0.70
N ALA A 49 1.96 -0.04 -0.31
CA ALA A 49 1.60 1.36 -0.50
C ALA A 49 0.37 1.47 -1.40
N LEU A 50 -0.56 2.35 -1.03
CA LEU A 50 -1.78 2.65 -1.77
C LEU A 50 -1.75 4.10 -2.25
N PHE A 51 -2.02 4.30 -3.53
CA PHE A 51 -2.08 5.61 -4.16
C PHE A 51 -3.44 5.84 -4.81
N VAL A 52 -3.85 7.10 -4.86
CA VAL A 52 -4.86 7.58 -5.80
C VAL A 52 -4.15 7.97 -7.09
N ILE A 53 -4.75 7.60 -8.22
CA ILE A 53 -4.30 7.98 -9.55
C ILE A 53 -5.00 9.28 -9.91
N GLU A 54 -4.23 10.35 -10.08
CA GLU A 54 -4.69 11.62 -10.62
C GLU A 54 -4.12 11.77 -12.03
N THR A 55 -4.97 12.08 -13.01
CA THR A 55 -4.56 12.16 -14.42
C THR A 55 -4.70 13.56 -15.01
N MET A 56 -5.15 14.56 -14.25
CA MET A 56 -5.45 15.91 -14.75
C MET A 56 -4.92 16.97 -13.77
N PRO A 57 -4.10 17.94 -14.23
CA PRO A 57 -3.60 18.13 -15.60
C PRO A 57 -2.43 17.21 -15.99
N SER A 58 -1.88 16.47 -15.05
CA SER A 58 -0.75 15.55 -15.23
C SER A 58 -1.01 14.20 -14.56
N PHE A 59 -0.29 13.18 -14.99
CA PHE A 59 -0.31 11.88 -14.32
C PHE A 59 0.52 11.94 -13.03
N PHE A 60 -0.13 11.74 -11.89
CA PHE A 60 0.50 11.72 -10.57
C PHE A 60 -0.11 10.64 -9.67
N LEU A 61 0.72 10.04 -8.83
CA LEU A 61 0.30 9.06 -7.82
C LEU A 61 0.31 9.72 -6.44
N ALA A 62 -0.86 10.10 -5.95
CA ALA A 62 -1.02 10.71 -4.63
C ALA A 62 -1.04 9.62 -3.54
N PRO A 63 -0.10 9.62 -2.58
CA PRO A 63 -0.10 8.64 -1.50
C PRO A 63 -1.38 8.80 -0.66
N CYS A 64 -2.15 7.72 -0.51
CA CYS A 64 -3.39 7.76 0.27
C CYS A 64 -3.45 6.72 1.39
N GLY A 65 -2.50 5.78 1.44
CA GLY A 65 -2.40 4.85 2.56
C GLY A 65 -1.17 3.96 2.49
N LEU A 66 -0.83 3.41 3.66
CA LEU A 66 0.17 2.36 3.81
C LEU A 66 -0.45 1.26 4.66
N ILE A 67 -0.43 0.04 4.13
CA ILE A 67 -0.95 -1.16 4.80
C ILE A 67 0.26 -1.94 5.29
N ASN A 68 0.36 -2.14 6.61
CA ASN A 68 1.49 -2.83 7.25
C ASN A 68 1.04 -4.17 7.85
N GLY A 69 1.58 -5.27 7.34
CA GLY A 69 1.33 -6.64 7.81
C GLY A 69 2.33 -7.15 8.85
N ALA A 70 3.31 -6.34 9.27
CA ALA A 70 4.56 -6.76 9.92
C ALA A 70 4.46 -7.58 11.21
N ALA A 71 3.34 -7.55 11.94
CA ALA A 71 3.23 -8.28 13.21
C ALA A 71 2.66 -9.71 13.06
N ASN A 72 1.68 -9.93 12.19
CA ASN A 72 0.85 -11.15 12.26
C ASN A 72 0.57 -11.82 10.91
N PHE A 73 0.69 -11.09 9.79
CA PHE A 73 0.16 -11.55 8.50
C PHE A 73 1.23 -12.15 7.59
N GLY A 74 2.51 -11.79 7.77
CA GLY A 74 3.62 -12.31 6.97
C GLY A 74 3.89 -11.48 5.72
N LEU A 75 4.52 -12.08 4.73
CA LEU A 75 4.85 -11.41 3.47
C LEU A 75 3.59 -11.31 2.63
N ALA A 76 3.20 -10.12 2.18
CA ALA A 76 2.19 -10.01 1.14
C ALA A 76 2.72 -10.74 -0.10
N THR A 77 1.91 -11.54 -0.78
CA THR A 77 2.34 -12.31 -1.96
C THR A 77 1.45 -12.07 -3.16
N ILE A 78 0.14 -11.88 -2.95
CA ILE A 78 -0.82 -11.64 -4.02
C ILE A 78 -1.63 -10.39 -3.69
N LEU A 79 -1.67 -9.47 -4.65
CA LEU A 79 -2.56 -8.31 -4.64
C LEU A 79 -3.70 -8.51 -5.64
N SER A 80 -4.92 -8.16 -5.25
CA SER A 80 -6.07 -8.12 -6.17
C SER A 80 -7.11 -7.11 -5.74
N PHE A 81 -7.74 -6.44 -6.71
CA PHE A 81 -8.90 -5.59 -6.46
C PHE A 81 -10.17 -6.29 -6.95
N PHE A 82 -11.15 -6.42 -6.07
CA PHE A 82 -12.46 -6.97 -6.42
C PHE A 82 -13.48 -5.82 -6.56
N PRO A 83 -14.17 -5.71 -7.71
CA PRO A 83 -15.17 -4.66 -7.94
C PRO A 83 -16.46 -4.92 -7.14
N LYS A 84 -17.45 -4.03 -7.32
CA LYS A 84 -18.83 -4.17 -6.80
C LYS A 84 -19.01 -3.87 -5.31
N PHE A 85 -18.23 -2.92 -4.77
CA PHE A 85 -18.46 -2.35 -3.45
C PHE A 85 -19.03 -0.93 -3.59
N GLN A 86 -19.87 -0.51 -2.64
CA GLN A 86 -20.57 0.79 -2.67
C GLN A 86 -19.62 1.99 -2.82
N TYR A 87 -18.37 1.84 -2.38
CA TYR A 87 -17.33 2.87 -2.43
C TYR A 87 -16.12 2.48 -3.29
N GLY A 88 -16.33 1.65 -4.30
CA GLY A 88 -15.30 1.25 -5.27
C GLY A 88 -14.98 -0.25 -5.24
N SER A 89 -13.74 -0.58 -4.91
CA SER A 89 -13.23 -1.96 -4.92
C SER A 89 -12.62 -2.40 -3.59
N LEU A 90 -12.76 -3.68 -3.27
CA LEU A 90 -12.07 -4.30 -2.15
C LEU A 90 -10.66 -4.72 -2.56
N LEU A 91 -9.64 -4.23 -1.84
CA LEU A 91 -8.27 -4.73 -1.98
C LEU A 91 -8.10 -6.00 -1.14
N ILE A 92 -7.70 -7.08 -1.80
CA ILE A 92 -7.38 -8.37 -1.18
C ILE A 92 -5.86 -8.55 -1.22
N ILE A 93 -5.29 -8.86 -0.06
CA ILE A 93 -3.87 -9.14 0.11
C ILE A 93 -3.75 -10.55 0.68
N VAL A 94 -3.23 -11.48 -0.12
CA VAL A 94 -2.90 -12.82 0.38
C VAL A 94 -1.49 -12.76 0.93
N SER A 95 -1.31 -13.29 2.14
CA SER A 95 0.01 -13.41 2.76
C SER A 95 0.34 -14.88 2.99
N LEU A 96 1.56 -15.28 2.65
CA LEU A 96 2.07 -16.62 2.92
C LEU A 96 2.95 -16.56 4.17
N LYS A 97 2.57 -17.32 5.20
CA LYS A 97 3.39 -17.56 6.38
C LYS A 97 3.92 -18.99 6.30
N LEU A 98 5.20 -19.14 5.99
CA LEU A 98 5.88 -20.42 6.13
C LEU A 98 6.05 -20.68 7.63
N GLN A 99 5.48 -21.80 8.11
CA GLN A 99 5.60 -22.25 9.50
C GLN A 99 6.93 -22.94 9.75
#